data_AF-A0A960XG63-F1
#
_entry.id   AF-A0A960XG63-F1
#
_cell.length_a   1.000
_cell.length_b   1.000
_cell.length_c   1.000
_cell.angle_alpha   90.00
_cell.angle_beta   90.00
_cell.angle_gamma   90.00
#
_symmetry.space_group_name_H-M   'P 1'
#
loop_
_entity.id
_entity.type
_entity.pdbx_description
1 polymer ?
#
loop_
_entity_poly.entity_id
_entity_poly.type
_entity_poly.pdbx_seq_one_letter_code
_entity_poly.pdbx_strand_id
1 'polypeptide(L)'
;MKLLLAMICTVLTTLTAIVFCLAGGANSTPEQIRALKLWMALISLLGTAGVVAGIFLARAGQPGAAAIAAIAPTVVYCIIIAVALLK
;
A
#
# COMPACT_ATOMS: atom_id res chain seq x y z
N MET A 1 -20.27 -3.41 -4.66
CA MET A 1 -19.68 -4.04 -3.45
C MET A 1 -18.19 -4.35 -3.59
N LYS A 2 -17.74 -5.03 -4.67
CA LYS A 2 -16.33 -5.46 -4.85
C LYS A 2 -15.29 -4.32 -4.82
N LEU A 3 -15.59 -3.18 -5.44
CA LEU A 3 -14.68 -2.02 -5.49
C LEU A 3 -14.43 -1.38 -4.11
N LEU A 4 -15.50 -1.20 -3.33
CA LEU A 4 -15.41 -0.61 -1.98
C LEU A 4 -14.53 -1.48 -1.08
N LEU A 5 -14.71 -2.80 -1.16
CA LEU A 5 -13.90 -3.75 -0.41
C LEU A 5 -12.41 -3.69 -0.82
N ALA A 6 -12.14 -3.56 -2.13
CA ALA A 6 -10.76 -3.41 -2.64
C ALA A 6 -10.07 -2.13 -2.14
N MET A 7 -10.81 -1.02 -2.08
CA MET A 7 -10.30 0.25 -1.55
C MET A 7 -10.03 0.17 -0.04
N ILE A 8 -10.97 -0.38 0.73
CA ILE A 8 -10.80 -0.56 2.19
C ILE A 8 -9.61 -1.45 2.48
N CYS A 9 -9.49 -2.58 1.78
CA CYS A 9 -8.36 -3.49 1.93
C CYS A 9 -7.04 -2.75 1.70
N THR A 10 -6.94 -1.96 0.63
CA THR A 10 -5.74 -1.18 0.31
C THR A 10 -5.39 -0.15 1.35
N VAL A 11 -6.37 0.59 1.86
CA VAL A 11 -6.14 1.56 2.95
C VAL A 11 -5.60 0.85 4.19
N LEU A 12 -6.25 -0.24 4.62
CA LEU A 12 -5.83 -1.00 5.81
C LEU A 12 -4.43 -1.59 5.62
N THR A 13 -4.15 -2.18 4.47
CA THR A 13 -2.83 -2.78 4.19
C THR A 13 -1.73 -1.73 4.16
N THR A 14 -2.01 -0.57 3.57
CA THR A 14 -1.09 0.58 3.53
C THR A 14 -0.78 1.06 4.96
N LEU A 15 -1.80 1.19 5.81
CA LEU A 15 -1.63 1.56 7.21
C LEU A 15 -0.78 0.53 7.97
N THR A 16 -1.06 -0.76 7.79
CA THR A 16 -0.27 -1.84 8.41
C THR A 16 1.19 -1.77 7.97
N ALA A 17 1.46 -1.57 6.69
CA ALA A 17 2.82 -1.47 6.16
C ALA A 17 3.58 -0.25 6.73
N ILE A 18 2.90 0.89 6.90
CA ILE A 18 3.47 2.10 7.52
C ILE A 18 3.79 1.85 9.00
N VAL A 19 2.87 1.24 9.75
CA VAL A 19 3.08 0.91 11.17
C VAL A 19 4.23 -0.08 11.33
N PHE A 20 4.33 -1.09 10.45
CA PHE A 20 5.44 -2.03 10.45
C PHE A 20 6.78 -1.34 10.20
N CYS A 21 6.82 -0.41 9.24
CA CYS A 21 8.01 0.42 9.03
C CYS A 21 8.38 1.19 10.30
N LEU A 22 7.42 1.89 10.93
CA LEU A 22 7.66 2.63 12.18
C LEU A 22 8.20 1.74 13.31
N ALA A 23 7.66 0.52 13.48
CA ALA A 23 8.13 -0.43 14.47
C ALA A 23 9.59 -0.86 14.24
N GLY A 24 9.99 -1.08 12.97
CA GLY A 24 11.39 -1.38 12.61
C GLY A 24 12.37 -0.22 12.88
N GLY A 25 11.86 1.01 13.00
CA GLY A 25 12.66 2.22 13.21
C GLY A 25 13.10 2.48 14.64
N ALA A 26 12.57 1.76 15.64
CA ALA A 26 12.73 2.13 17.06
C ALA A 26 14.19 2.18 17.56
N ASN A 27 15.07 1.35 16.99
CA ASN A 27 16.50 1.28 17.34
C ASN A 27 17.44 1.55 16.14
N SER A 28 16.93 2.25 15.12
CA SER A 28 17.65 2.48 13.87
C SER A 28 18.65 3.65 13.94
N THR A 29 19.74 3.55 13.19
CA THR A 29 20.69 4.68 12.97
C THR A 29 20.03 5.82 12.16
N PRO A 30 20.57 7.05 12.18
CA PRO A 30 20.00 8.17 11.41
C PRO A 30 19.83 7.90 9.92
N GLU A 31 20.78 7.17 9.31
CA GLU A 31 20.72 6.78 7.90
C GLU A 31 19.57 5.80 7.62
N GLN A 32 19.38 4.80 8.49
CA GLN A 32 18.28 3.85 8.42
C GLN A 32 16.93 4.53 8.60
N ILE A 33 16.82 5.51 9.50
CA ILE A 33 15.58 6.31 9.67
C ILE A 33 15.25 7.10 8.39
N ARG A 34 16.24 7.64 7.69
CA ARG A 34 16.01 8.36 6.42
C ARG A 34 15.49 7.41 5.34
N ALA A 35 16.08 6.23 5.21
CA ALA A 35 15.61 5.19 4.30
C ALA A 35 14.18 4.74 4.66
N LEU A 36 13.89 4.56 5.94
CA LEU A 36 12.57 4.17 6.43
C LEU A 36 11.49 5.20 6.09
N LYS A 37 11.79 6.50 6.26
CA LYS A 37 10.88 7.59 5.87
C LYS A 37 10.58 7.58 4.37
N LEU A 38 11.59 7.32 3.54
CA LEU A 38 11.40 7.18 2.09
C LEU A 38 10.49 5.99 1.76
N TRP A 39 10.71 4.85 2.40
CA TRP A 39 9.84 3.68 2.24
C TRP A 39 8.39 3.96 2.66
N MET A 40 8.18 4.59 3.81
CA MET A 40 6.85 4.99 4.27
C MET A 40 6.16 5.93 3.29
N ALA A 41 6.88 6.90 2.72
CA ALA A 41 6.35 7.81 1.71
C ALA A 41 5.96 7.08 0.43
N LEU A 42 6.81 6.17 -0.07
CA LEU A 42 6.54 5.38 -1.27
C LEU A 42 5.34 4.44 -1.10
N ILE A 43 5.23 3.78 0.06
CA ILE A 43 4.09 2.93 0.42
C ILE A 43 2.81 3.78 0.50
N SER A 44 2.87 4.92 1.17
CA SER A 44 1.71 5.83 1.24
C SER A 44 1.24 6.29 -0.15
N LEU A 45 2.20 6.64 -1.01
CA LEU A 45 1.95 7.08 -2.38
C LEU A 45 1.35 5.97 -3.24
N LEU A 46 1.87 4.74 -3.14
CA LEU A 46 1.36 3.61 -3.91
C LEU A 46 -0.08 3.27 -3.50
N GLY A 47 -0.39 3.28 -2.21
CA GLY A 47 -1.73 3.02 -1.68
C GLY A 47 -2.74 4.08 -2.14
N THR A 48 -2.37 5.36 -2.04
CA THR A 48 -3.23 6.46 -2.51
C THR A 48 -3.40 6.44 -4.02
N ALA A 49 -2.34 6.19 -4.79
CA ALA A 49 -2.41 6.10 -6.25
C ALA A 49 -3.37 4.98 -6.71
N GLY A 50 -3.32 3.80 -6.09
CA GLY A 50 -4.24 2.69 -6.42
C GLY A 50 -5.71 3.04 -6.14
N VAL A 51 -6.00 3.66 -5.00
CA VAL A 51 -7.36 4.11 -4.68
C VAL A 51 -7.85 5.17 -5.66
N VAL A 52 -7.04 6.18 -5.97
CA VAL A 52 -7.38 7.25 -6.91
C VAL A 52 -7.61 6.70 -8.31
N ALA A 53 -6.73 5.82 -8.80
CA ALA A 53 -6.88 5.14 -10.08
C ALA A 53 -8.16 4.30 -10.13
N GLY A 54 -8.48 3.59 -9.03
CA GLY A 54 -9.74 2.85 -8.89
C GLY A 54 -10.97 3.75 -8.98
N ILE A 55 -10.97 4.91 -8.33
CA ILE A 55 -12.07 5.89 -8.43
C ILE A 55 -12.20 6.39 -9.87
N PHE A 56 -11.10 6.75 -10.51
CA PHE A 56 -11.10 7.27 -11.88
C PHE A 56 -11.68 6.24 -12.88
N LEU A 57 -11.22 4.98 -12.81
CA LEU A 57 -11.71 3.90 -13.67
C LEU A 57 -13.18 3.54 -13.39
N ALA A 58 -13.62 3.64 -12.14
CA ALA A 58 -15.02 3.45 -11.80
C ALA A 58 -15.90 4.54 -12.43
N ARG A 59 -15.44 5.79 -12.44
CA ARG A 59 -16.12 6.90 -13.11
C ARG A 59 -16.12 6.77 -14.63
N ALA A 60 -15.14 6.07 -15.20
CA ALA A 60 -15.09 5.74 -16.63
C ALA A 60 -15.98 4.53 -17.03
N GLY A 61 -16.78 3.98 -16.10
CA GLY A 61 -17.66 2.85 -16.39
C GLY A 61 -16.96 1.49 -16.46
N GLN A 62 -15.72 1.39 -15.97
CA GLN A 62 -14.91 0.16 -15.97
C GLN A 62 -14.75 -0.42 -14.54
N PRO A 63 -15.82 -0.93 -13.90
CA PRO A 63 -15.79 -1.34 -12.50
C PRO A 63 -14.87 -2.54 -12.21
N GLY A 64 -14.63 -3.40 -13.21
CA GLY A 64 -13.69 -4.52 -13.09
C GLY A 64 -12.24 -4.03 -13.01
N ALA A 65 -11.81 -3.20 -13.95
CA ALA A 65 -10.48 -2.59 -13.96
C ALA A 65 -10.27 -1.71 -12.71
N ALA A 66 -11.31 -0.99 -12.28
CA ALA A 66 -11.28 -0.18 -11.07
C ALA A 66 -10.95 -1.01 -9.81
N ALA A 67 -11.54 -2.20 -9.67
CA ALA A 67 -11.27 -3.06 -8.53
C ALA A 67 -9.83 -3.60 -8.54
N ILE A 68 -9.31 -3.95 -9.71
CA ILE A 68 -7.94 -4.41 -9.89
C ILE A 68 -6.94 -3.30 -9.57
N ALA A 69 -7.14 -2.10 -10.12
CA ALA A 69 -6.29 -0.94 -9.85
C ALA A 69 -6.29 -0.59 -8.36
N ALA A 70 -7.46 -0.67 -7.70
CA ALA A 70 -7.58 -0.40 -6.29
C ALA A 70 -6.86 -1.44 -5.43
N ILE A 71 -6.91 -2.74 -5.73
CA ILE A 71 -6.29 -3.81 -4.91
C ILE A 71 -4.80 -4.05 -5.20
N ALA A 72 -4.28 -3.60 -6.34
CA ALA A 72 -2.90 -3.83 -6.73
C ALA A 72 -1.86 -3.43 -5.66
N PRO A 73 -1.98 -2.29 -4.96
CA PRO A 73 -1.04 -1.94 -3.89
C PRO A 73 -1.04 -2.96 -2.74
N THR A 74 -2.20 -3.48 -2.33
CA THR A 74 -2.28 -4.54 -1.31
C THR A 74 -1.46 -5.75 -1.71
N VAL A 75 -1.61 -6.21 -2.96
CA VAL A 75 -0.86 -7.38 -3.45
C VAL A 75 0.65 -7.11 -3.41
N VAL A 76 1.07 -5.92 -3.84
CA VAL A 76 2.49 -5.51 -3.77
C VAL A 76 3.00 -5.54 -2.33
N TYR A 77 2.25 -5.00 -1.36
CA TYR A 77 2.67 -5.05 0.05
C TYR A 77 2.75 -6.46 0.59
N CYS A 78 1.79 -7.32 0.27
CA CYS A 78 1.82 -8.73 0.67
C CYS A 78 3.07 -9.42 0.14
N ILE A 79 3.47 -9.16 -1.11
CA ILE A 79 4.70 -9.70 -1.70
C ILE A 79 5.94 -9.17 -0.95
N ILE A 80 6.01 -7.85 -0.71
CA ILE A 80 7.14 -7.24 0.02
C ILE A 80 7.29 -7.86 1.42
N ILE A 81 6.19 -7.99 2.16
CA ILE A 81 6.19 -8.59 3.50
C ILE A 81 6.58 -10.07 3.43
N ALA A 82 6.00 -10.86 2.51
CA ALA A 82 6.35 -12.27 2.37
C ALA A 82 7.84 -12.46 2.09
N VAL A 83 8.42 -11.67 1.17
CA VAL A 83 9.85 -11.69 0.87
C VAL A 83 10.69 -11.26 2.08
N ALA A 84 10.23 -10.27 2.85
CA ALA A 84 10.91 -9.83 4.06
C ALA A 84 10.91 -10.90 5.17
N LEU A 85 9.87 -11.72 5.27
CA LEU A 85 9.72 -12.79 6.27
C LEU A 85 10.41 -14.12 5.89
N LEU A 86 10.73 -14.32 4.61
CA LEU A 86 11.44 -15.51 4.12
C LEU A 86 12.96 -15.44 4.30
N LYS A 87 13.46 -14.35 4.89
CA LYS A 87 14.85 -14.16 5.29
C LYS A 87 14.98 -14.30 6.80
#